data_AF-A0A7X1A9M6-F1
#
_entry.id   AF-A0A7X1A9M6-F1
#
_cell.length_a   1.000
_cell.length_b   1.000
_cell.length_c   1.000
_cell.angle_alpha   90.00
_cell.angle_beta   90.00
_cell.angle_gamma   90.00
#
_symmetry.space_group_name_H-M   'P 1'
#
loop_
_entity.id
_entity.type
_entity.pdbx_description
1 polymer ?
#
loop_
_entity_poly.entity_id
_entity_poly.type
_entity_poly.pdbx_seq_one_letter_code
_entity_poly.pdbx_strand_id
1 'polypeptide(L)' 'KIALAWLLNKEEITSPIIGAQKESHLESAVGALDIKLTAAEITYLEELYIPHPVVGALPTTK' A
#
# COMPACT_ATOMS: atom_id res chain seq x y z
N LYS A 1 3.92 -7.63 -2.77
CA LYS A 1 2.78 -7.87 -3.70
C LYS A 1 1.43 -7.50 -3.07
N ILE A 2 0.83 -8.31 -2.19
CA ILE A 2 -0.55 -8.08 -1.68
C ILE A 2 -0.75 -6.74 -0.97
N ALA A 3 0.11 -6.37 -0.02
CA ALA A 3 -0.01 -5.10 0.69
C ALA A 3 0.04 -3.88 -0.28
N LEU A 4 0.86 -3.98 -1.33
CA LEU A 4 0.94 -2.93 -2.35
C LEU A 4 -0.30 -2.91 -3.25
N ALA A 5 -0.82 -4.08 -3.63
CA ALA A 5 -2.07 -4.18 -4.38
C ALA A 5 -3.25 -3.58 -3.59
N TRP A 6 -3.33 -3.85 -2.28
CA TRP A 6 -4.29 -3.22 -1.38
C TRP A 6 -4.11 -1.69 -1.32
N LEU A 7 -2.88 -1.21 -1.15
CA LEU A 7 -2.57 0.22 -1.12
C LEU A 7 -2.99 0.93 -2.43
N LEU A 8 -2.78 0.28 -3.57
CA LEU A 8 -3.16 0.79 -4.90
C LEU A 8 -4.68 0.80 -5.15
N ASN A 9 -5.48 0.11 -4.32
CA ASN A 9 -6.95 0.18 -4.39
C ASN A 9 -7.52 1.38 -3.62
N LYS A 10 -6.69 2.20 -2.96
CA LYS A 10 -7.11 3.38 -2.23
C LYS A 10 -7.19 4.60 -3.16
N GLU A 11 -8.32 5.30 -3.16
CA GLU A 11 -8.53 6.47 -4.02
C GLU A 11 -7.57 7.61 -3.68
N GLU A 12 -7.17 7.73 -2.42
CA GLU A 12 -6.25 8.77 -1.94
C GLU A 12 -4.79 8.53 -2.37
N ILE A 13 -4.48 7.35 -2.93
CA ILE A 13 -3.13 6.96 -3.32
C ILE A 13 -2.99 7.01 -4.84
N THR A 14 -2.29 8.03 -5.35
CA THR A 14 -2.03 8.17 -6.79
C THR A 14 -0.80 7.39 -7.26
N SER A 15 0.32 7.50 -6.54
CA SER A 15 1.57 6.84 -6.91
C SER A 15 2.42 6.55 -5.67
N PRO A 16 2.54 5.29 -5.24
CA PRO A 16 3.40 4.93 -4.12
C PRO A 16 4.88 5.01 -4.52
N ILE A 17 5.73 5.48 -3.61
CA ILE A 17 7.20 5.49 -3.78
C ILE A 17 7.76 4.24 -3.08
N ILE A 18 8.46 3.39 -3.83
CA ILE A 18 8.91 2.08 -3.34
C ILE A 18 10.43 2.05 -3.30
N GLY A 19 10.99 1.81 -2.12
CA GLY A 19 12.41 1.53 -1.94
C GLY A 19 12.73 0.05 -2.21
N ALA A 20 13.75 -0.23 -3.00
CA ALA A 20 14.22 -1.58 -3.30
C ALA A 20 15.74 -1.67 -3.18
N GLN A 21 16.24 -2.72 -2.52
CA GLN A 21 17.67 -3.04 -2.42
C GLN A 21 18.06 -4.27 -3.25
N LYS A 22 17.07 -4.99 -3.79
CA LYS A 22 17.23 -6.19 -4.61
C LYS A 22 16.25 -6.13 -5.78
N GLU A 23 16.64 -6.69 -6.92
CA GLU A 23 15.81 -6.72 -8.13
C GLU A 23 14.47 -7.42 -7.90
N SER A 24 14.46 -8.51 -7.13
CA SER A 24 13.23 -9.24 -6.79
C SER A 24 12.18 -8.41 -6.05
N HIS A 25 12.59 -7.33 -5.37
CA HIS A 25 11.62 -6.40 -4.75
C HIS A 25 10.91 -5.57 -5.83
N LEU A 26 11.60 -5.18 -6.89
CA LEU A 26 11.02 -4.46 -8.01
C LEU A 26 10.04 -5.36 -8.78
N GLU A 27 10.43 -6.60 -9.06
CA GLU A 27 9.53 -7.58 -9.70
C GLU A 27 8.26 -7.83 -8.85
N SER A 28 8.42 -7.89 -7.53
CA SER A 28 7.31 -8.01 -6.59
C SER A 28 6.42 -6.78 -6.57
N ALA A 29 7.00 -5.58 -6.68
CA ALA A 29 6.25 -4.34 -6.77
C ALA A 29 5.45 -4.26 -8.08
N VAL A 30 6.08 -4.55 -9.21
CA VAL A 30 5.43 -4.55 -10.53
C VAL A 30 4.31 -5.59 -10.56
N GLY A 31 4.55 -6.81 -10.11
CA GLY A 31 3.53 -7.86 -10.07
C GLY A 31 2.37 -7.60 -9.11
N ALA A 32 2.39 -6.52 -8.30
CA ALA A 32 1.22 -6.11 -7.54
C ALA A 32 0.14 -5.45 -8.42
N LEU A 33 0.51 -4.90 -9.58
CA LEU A 33 -0.40 -4.22 -10.52
C LEU A 33 -1.41 -5.20 -11.15
N ASP A 34 -1.01 -6.46 -11.30
CA ASP A 34 -1.83 -7.52 -11.89
C ASP A 34 -2.85 -8.11 -10.89
N ILE A 35 -2.73 -7.76 -9.61
CA ILE A 35 -3.60 -8.29 -8.54
C ILE A 35 -4.84 -7.40 -8.43
N LYS A 36 -6.01 -8.00 -8.68
CA LYS A 36 -7.31 -7.38 -8.45
C LYS A 36 -7.93 -7.99 -7.21
N LEU A 37 -8.11 -7.17 -6.18
CA LEU A 37 -8.77 -7.59 -4.95
C LEU A 37 -10.27 -7.32 -5.08
N THR A 38 -11.06 -8.28 -4.62
CA THR A 38 -12.50 -8.11 -4.47
C THR A 38 -12.81 -7.22 -3.26
N ALA A 39 -14.02 -6.66 -3.22
CA ALA A 39 -14.47 -5.86 -2.08
C ALA A 39 -14.37 -6.63 -0.75
N ALA A 40 -14.71 -7.93 -0.76
CA ALA A 40 -14.62 -8.78 0.43
C ALA A 40 -13.18 -8.96 0.92
N GLU A 41 -12.22 -9.14 0.00
CA GLU A 41 -10.80 -9.24 0.35
C GLU A 41 -10.23 -7.92 0.87
N ILE A 42 -10.65 -6.79 0.29
CA ILE A 42 -10.28 -5.45 0.81
C ILE A 42 -10.82 -5.27 2.22
N THR A 43 -12.10 -5.57 2.45
CA THR A 43 -12.71 -5.50 3.79
C THR A 43 -11.94 -6.38 4.78
N TYR A 44 -11.63 -7.63 4.41
CA TYR A 44 -10.88 -8.55 5.25
C TYR A 44 -9.48 -8.02 5.63
N LEU A 45 -8.76 -7.43 4.66
CA LEU A 45 -7.44 -6.83 4.91
C LEU A 45 -7.50 -5.61 5.84
N GLU A 46 -8.66 -4.97 5.96
CA GLU A 46 -8.87 -3.76 6.75
C GLU A 46 -9.38 -4.00 8.17
N GLU A 47 -9.95 -5.18 8.45
CA GLU A 47 -10.54 -5.50 9.76
C GLU A 47 -9.61 -5.23 10.95
N LEU A 48 -8.31 -5.45 10.76
CA LEU A 48 -7.28 -5.27 11.78
C LEU A 48 -6.32 -4.11 11.47
N TYR A 49 -6.55 -3.35 10.40
CA TYR A 49 -5.65 -2.27 10.00
C TYR A 49 -5.88 -1.02 10.84
N ILE A 50 -4.83 -0.58 11.55
CA ILE A 50 -4.84 0.67 12.33
C ILE A 50 -4.02 1.72 11.56
N PRO A 51 -4.64 2.84 11.11
CA PRO A 51 -3.92 3.92 10.46
C PRO A 51 -2.85 4.50 11.38
N HIS A 52 -1.62 4.64 10.85
CA HIS A 52 -0.53 5.25 11.60
C HIS A 52 -0.50 6.75 11.32
N PRO A 53 -0.29 7.60 12.35
CA PRO A 53 -0.09 9.03 12.13
C PRO A 53 1.19 9.24 11.29
N VAL A 54 1.20 10.30 10.49
CA VAL A 54 2.40 10.70 9.73
C VAL A 54 3.50 11.04 10.72
N VAL A 55 4.67 10.42 10.58
CA VAL A 55 5.86 10.72 11.40
C VAL A 55 6.93 11.29 10.47
N GLY A 56 7.42 12.50 10.74
CA GLY A 56 8.40 13.15 9.86
C GLY A 56 8.65 14.63 10.18
N ALA A 57 9.22 15.35 9.20
CA ALA A 57 9.74 16.72 9.37
C ALA A 57 8.67 17.81 9.54
N LEU A 58 7.39 17.51 9.27
CA LEU A 58 6.29 18.45 9.46
C LEU A 58 5.51 18.09 10.73
N PRO A 59 5.11 19.09 11.54
CA PRO A 59 4.36 18.83 12.75
C PRO A 59 3.02 18.15 12.42
N THR A 60 2.68 17.13 13.20
CA THR A 60 1.36 16.49 13.17
C THR A 60 0.34 17.41 13.82
N THR A 61 0.00 18.50 13.15
CA THR A 61 -1.13 19.34 13.52
C THR A 61 -2.19 19.11 12.44
N LYS A 62 -3.26 18.41 12.81
CA LYS A 62 -4.54 18.56 12.12
C LYS A 62 -5.14 19.90 12.51
#